data_AF-A0A348TV28-F1
#
_entry.id   AF-A0A348TV28-F1
#
_cell.length_a   1.000
_cell.length_b   1.000
_cell.length_c   1.000
_cell.angle_alpha   90.00
_cell.angle_beta   90.00
_cell.angle_gamma   90.00
#
_symmetry.space_group_name_H-M   'P 1'
#
loop_
_entity.id
_entity.type
_entity.pdbx_description
1 polymer ?
#
loop_
_entity_poly.entity_id
_entity_poly.type
_entity_poly.pdbx_seq_one_letter_code
_entity_poly.pdbx_strand_id
1 'polypeptide(L)'
;KVAEAIHHEGKFLVAWHPKSSTLNERTTVTIDNDRWGKILFRQIAGAVARRIVMYSKPGDLALQGSEYGFIKFGSRVDLFLPLDSEILVKEGEVVKGGITELAKRP
;
A
#
# COMPACT_ATOMS: atom_id res chain seq x y z
N LYS A 1 -10.64 -7.83 -7.32
CA LYS A 1 -9.61 -8.05 -8.38
C LYS A 1 -8.68 -6.86 -8.41
N VAL A 2 -7.43 -7.04 -8.82
CA VAL A 2 -6.53 -5.91 -9.09
C VAL A 2 -7.04 -5.17 -10.32
N ALA A 3 -7.40 -3.90 -10.16
CA ALA A 3 -7.89 -3.06 -11.24
C ALA A 3 -6.72 -2.36 -11.94
N GLU A 4 -5.80 -1.77 -11.19
CA GLU A 4 -4.59 -1.15 -11.70
C GLU A 4 -3.38 -1.56 -10.86
N ALA A 5 -2.22 -1.71 -11.50
CA ALA A 5 -0.94 -1.94 -10.82
C ALA A 5 0.16 -1.20 -11.61
N ILE A 6 0.67 -0.12 -11.04
CA ILE A 6 1.58 0.81 -11.70
C ILE A 6 2.84 0.97 -10.84
N HIS A 7 3.99 0.83 -11.46
CA HIS A 7 5.28 1.16 -10.86
C HIS A 7 5.70 2.56 -11.31
N HIS A 8 6.08 3.41 -10.35
CA HIS A 8 6.58 4.75 -10.60
C HIS A 8 8.04 4.82 -10.17
N GLU A 9 8.93 5.08 -11.12
CA GLU A 9 10.31 5.43 -10.80
C GLU A 9 10.36 6.76 -10.04
N GLY A 10 11.36 6.95 -9.19
CA GLY A 10 11.47 8.18 -8.41
C GLY A 10 12.82 8.37 -7.72
N LYS A 11 12.84 9.37 -6.85
CA LYS A 11 14.00 9.80 -6.06
C LYS A 11 14.13 8.96 -4.78
N PHE A 12 15.18 9.24 -4.00
CA PHE A 12 15.51 8.51 -2.77
C PHE A 12 15.44 9.43 -1.54
N LEU A 13 14.32 10.12 -1.34
CA LEU A 13 14.09 10.90 -0.11
C LEU A 13 13.83 9.97 1.07
N VAL A 14 14.04 10.44 2.30
CA VAL A 14 13.64 9.69 3.50
C VAL A 14 12.11 9.52 3.54
N ALA A 15 11.62 8.35 3.97
CA ALA A 15 10.22 7.96 3.82
C ALA A 15 9.23 8.85 4.61
N TRP A 16 9.69 9.47 5.71
CA TRP A 16 8.91 10.42 6.51
C TRP A 16 8.90 11.84 5.94
N HIS A 17 9.68 12.14 4.89
CA HIS A 17 9.65 13.44 4.25
C HIS A 17 8.29 13.66 3.56
N PRO A 18 7.58 14.79 3.74
CA PRO A 18 6.22 14.98 3.19
C PRO A 18 6.10 14.79 1.67
N LYS A 19 7.18 15.05 0.92
CA LYS A 19 7.24 14.86 -0.54
C LYS A 19 7.63 13.44 -0.98
N SER A 20 7.90 12.52 -0.06
CA SER A 20 8.31 11.14 -0.38
C SER A 20 7.20 10.41 -1.15
N SER A 21 5.94 10.55 -0.72
CA SER A 21 4.79 9.90 -1.37
C SER A 21 4.58 10.30 -2.84
N THR A 22 5.11 11.45 -3.28
CA THR A 22 4.99 11.93 -4.67
C THR A 22 6.27 11.82 -5.48
N LEU A 23 7.44 11.95 -4.85
CA LEU A 23 8.73 12.02 -5.54
C LEU A 23 9.56 10.74 -5.45
N ASN A 24 9.33 9.88 -4.46
CA ASN A 24 10.09 8.62 -4.36
C ASN A 24 9.55 7.54 -5.29
N GLU A 25 10.40 6.56 -5.54
CA GLU A 25 9.96 5.30 -6.16
C GLU A 25 8.77 4.74 -5.36
N ARG A 26 7.69 4.45 -6.07
CA ARG A 26 6.47 3.93 -5.45
C ARG A 26 5.72 2.99 -6.37
N THR A 27 4.88 2.15 -5.80
CA THR A 27 3.83 1.46 -6.55
C THR A 27 2.48 2.10 -6.25
N THR A 28 1.56 1.99 -7.19
CA THR A 28 0.14 2.27 -6.97
C THR A 28 -0.64 1.05 -7.44
N VAL A 29 -1.35 0.42 -6.51
CA VAL A 29 -2.20 -0.72 -6.81
C VAL A 29 -3.61 -0.40 -6.34
N THR A 30 -4.58 -0.62 -7.23
CA THR A 30 -6.01 -0.47 -6.91
C THR A 30 -6.68 -1.84 -6.95
N ILE A 31 -7.56 -2.09 -5.98
CA ILE A 31 -8.38 -3.29 -5.90
C ILE A 31 -9.83 -2.84 -6.02
N ASP A 32 -10.55 -3.43 -6.96
CA ASP A 32 -12.01 -3.40 -6.96
C ASP A 32 -12.52 -4.62 -6.19
N ASN A 33 -13.26 -4.35 -5.11
CA ASN A 33 -13.84 -5.36 -4.23
C ASN A 33 -15.35 -5.12 -4.12
N ASP A 34 -16.16 -6.16 -4.28
CA ASP A 34 -17.63 -6.01 -4.27
C ASP A 34 -18.19 -5.64 -2.89
N ARG A 35 -17.50 -6.02 -1.81
CA ARG A 35 -17.89 -5.71 -0.43
C ARG A 35 -17.28 -4.42 0.09
N TRP A 36 -16.00 -4.20 -0.21
CA TRP A 36 -15.23 -3.06 0.28
C TRP A 36 -15.19 -1.89 -0.72
N GLY A 37 -15.71 -2.02 -1.92
CA GLY A 37 -15.53 -1.00 -2.96
C GLY A 37 -14.07 -0.91 -3.43
N LYS A 38 -13.69 0.27 -3.95
CA LYS A 38 -12.33 0.51 -4.42
C LYS A 38 -11.39 0.79 -3.24
N ILE A 39 -10.32 0.01 -3.16
CA ILE A 39 -9.20 0.22 -2.23
C ILE A 39 -7.97 0.57 -3.06
N LEU A 40 -7.13 1.48 -2.55
CA LEU A 40 -5.83 1.77 -3.14
C LEU A 40 -4.75 1.63 -2.07
N PHE A 41 -3.61 1.07 -2.43
CA PHE A 41 -2.43 1.13 -1.58
C PHE A 41 -1.18 1.44 -2.41
N ARG A 42 -0.19 2.02 -1.72
CA ARG A 42 1.11 2.38 -2.30
C ARG A 42 2.22 1.83 -1.44
N GLN A 43 3.19 1.18 -2.06
CA GLN A 43 4.51 1.04 -1.44
C GLN A 43 5.33 2.27 -1.79
N ILE A 44 6.03 2.83 -0.82
CA ILE A 44 6.89 3.98 -1.04
C ILE A 44 8.29 3.60 -0.57
N ALA A 45 9.24 3.51 -1.49
CA ALA A 45 10.64 3.26 -1.18
C ALA A 45 11.23 4.51 -0.50
N GLY A 46 12.14 4.29 0.45
CA GLY A 46 12.82 5.35 1.20
C GLY A 46 14.28 5.51 0.75
N ALA A 47 15.01 6.43 1.36
CA ALA A 47 16.41 6.69 1.03
C ALA A 47 17.33 5.45 1.09
N VAL A 48 17.06 4.55 2.04
CA VAL A 48 17.80 3.28 2.24
C VAL A 48 17.17 2.13 1.45
N ALA A 49 15.85 2.09 1.42
CA ALA A 49 15.06 1.11 0.68
C ALA A 49 14.97 1.48 -0.80
N ARG A 50 15.94 1.06 -1.60
CA ARG A 50 16.15 1.54 -2.98
C ARG A 50 15.36 0.82 -4.08
N ARG A 51 14.54 -0.18 -3.74
CA ARG A 51 13.77 -0.94 -4.75
C ARG A 51 12.49 -1.49 -4.17
N ILE A 52 11.42 -1.36 -4.94
CA ILE A 52 10.16 -2.07 -4.74
C ILE A 52 10.08 -3.18 -5.78
N VAL A 53 9.71 -4.38 -5.33
CA VAL A 53 9.37 -5.48 -6.23
C VAL A 53 7.86 -5.63 -6.22
N MET A 54 7.24 -5.43 -7.38
CA MET A 54 5.78 -5.57 -7.55
C MET A 54 5.47 -6.86 -8.30
N TYR A 55 4.60 -7.70 -7.72
CA TYR A 55 4.13 -8.94 -8.35
C TYR A 55 2.78 -8.76 -9.02
N SER A 56 1.95 -7.86 -8.47
CA SER A 56 0.58 -7.64 -8.89
C SER A 56 0.48 -7.13 -10.34
N LYS A 57 -0.49 -7.66 -11.09
CA LYS A 57 -0.85 -7.22 -12.42
C LYS A 57 -2.36 -6.94 -12.50
N PRO A 58 -2.80 -6.02 -13.39
CA PRO A 58 -4.23 -5.83 -13.65
C PRO A 58 -4.89 -7.16 -14.02
N GLY A 59 -6.05 -7.44 -13.42
CA GLY A 59 -6.79 -8.68 -13.60
C GLY A 59 -6.51 -9.76 -12.56
N ASP A 60 -5.42 -9.67 -11.80
CA ASP A 60 -5.08 -10.66 -10.77
C ASP A 60 -6.15 -10.75 -9.67
N LEU A 61 -6.29 -11.95 -9.09
CA LEU A 61 -7.14 -12.15 -7.93
C LEU A 61 -6.42 -11.64 -6.68
N ALA A 62 -6.96 -10.58 -6.07
CA ALA A 62 -6.46 -10.04 -4.81
C ALA A 62 -7.07 -10.78 -3.63
N LEU A 63 -6.39 -11.83 -3.17
CA LEU A 63 -6.78 -12.60 -1.99
C LEU A 63 -6.21 -11.96 -0.72
N GLN A 64 -7.02 -11.85 0.33
CA GLN A 64 -6.54 -11.34 1.61
C GLN A 64 -5.41 -12.23 2.15
N GLY A 65 -4.32 -11.61 2.62
CA GLY A 65 -3.13 -12.31 3.11
C GLY A 65 -2.15 -12.75 2.02
N SER A 66 -2.48 -12.59 0.73
CA SER A 66 -1.52 -12.85 -0.35
C SER A 66 -0.49 -11.73 -0.50
N GLU A 67 0.66 -12.08 -1.09
CA GLU A 67 1.71 -11.11 -1.40
C GLU A 67 1.40 -10.35 -2.68
N TYR A 68 1.44 -9.02 -2.59
CA TYR A 68 1.29 -8.13 -3.75
C TYR A 68 2.64 -7.67 -4.31
N GLY A 69 3.69 -7.78 -3.49
CA GLY A 69 5.03 -7.26 -3.69
C GLY A 69 5.70 -6.95 -2.34
N PHE A 70 6.92 -6.44 -2.36
CA PHE A 70 7.63 -6.05 -1.16
C PHE A 70 8.61 -4.89 -1.39
N ILE A 71 8.94 -4.20 -0.30
CA ILE A 71 9.93 -3.12 -0.28
C ILE A 71 11.23 -3.67 0.31
N LYS A 72 12.34 -3.61 -0.43
CA LYS A 72 13.63 -4.05 0.11
C LYS A 72 14.04 -3.16 1.27
N PHE A 73 14.35 -3.75 2.43
CA PHE A 73 14.71 -3.08 3.69
C PHE A 73 13.58 -2.27 4.37
N GLY A 74 12.34 -2.45 3.93
CA GLY A 74 11.18 -1.81 4.57
C GLY A 74 11.14 -0.29 4.38
N SER A 75 9.94 0.28 4.38
CA SER A 75 9.78 1.74 4.34
C SER A 75 8.38 2.08 4.84
N ARG A 76 7.45 2.38 3.93
CA ARG A 76 6.11 2.86 4.24
C ARG A 76 5.13 2.29 3.23
N VAL A 77 3.91 2.04 3.72
CA VAL A 77 2.75 1.75 2.89
C VAL A 77 1.70 2.82 3.20
N ASP A 78 1.16 3.43 2.15
CA ASP A 78 -0.05 4.27 2.25
C ASP A 78 -1.26 3.40 1.88
N LEU A 79 -2.31 3.44 2.69
CA LEU A 79 -3.57 2.76 2.47
C LEU A 79 -4.70 3.78 2.33
N PHE A 80 -5.49 3.66 1.28
CA PHE A 80 -6.60 4.53 0.96
C PHE A 80 -7.86 3.66 0.93
N LEU A 81 -8.78 4.01 1.82
CA LEU A 81 -10.02 3.27 2.04
C LEU A 81 -11.22 4.15 1.67
N PRO A 82 -12.39 3.54 1.39
CA PRO A 82 -13.65 4.27 1.30
C PRO A 82 -13.91 5.16 2.51
N LEU A 83 -14.59 6.30 2.30
CA LEU A 83 -14.84 7.31 3.33
C LEU A 83 -15.73 6.83 4.48
N ASP A 84 -16.52 5.79 4.25
CA ASP A 84 -17.39 5.14 5.23
C ASP A 84 -16.67 4.01 6.02
N SER A 85 -15.35 3.87 5.86
CA SER A 85 -14.56 2.91 6.63
C SER A 85 -14.31 3.42 8.06
N GLU A 86 -14.59 2.59 9.06
CA GLU A 86 -14.24 2.86 10.45
C GLU A 86 -12.80 2.38 10.71
N ILE A 87 -11.91 3.31 11.09
CA ILE A 87 -10.50 3.01 11.41
C ILE A 87 -10.41 2.41 12.82
N LEU A 88 -9.75 1.25 12.93
CA LEU A 88 -9.66 0.46 14.17
C LEU A 88 -8.34 0.65 14.93
N VAL A 89 -7.36 1.29 14.30
CA VAL A 89 -6.01 1.53 14.87
C VAL A 89 -5.79 3.00 15.19
N LYS A 90 -4.85 3.26 16.10
CA LYS A 90 -4.46 4.63 16.51
C LYS A 90 -3.08 5.02 15.98
N GLU A 91 -2.81 6.32 15.95
CA GLU A 91 -1.48 6.82 15.62
C GLU A 91 -0.44 6.28 16.62
N GLY A 92 0.70 5.82 16.09
CA GLY A 92 1.78 5.22 16.88
C GLY A 92 1.57 3.76 17.28
N GLU A 93 0.41 3.16 16.95
CA GLU A 93 0.14 1.76 17.24
C GLU A 93 1.02 0.82 16.40
N VAL A 94 1.60 -0.19 17.06
CA VAL A 94 2.41 -1.22 16.39
C VAL A 94 1.48 -2.26 15.77
N VAL A 95 1.48 -2.34 14.45
CA VAL A 95 0.64 -3.27 13.69
C VAL A 95 1.45 -4.43 13.11
N LYS A 96 0.80 -5.58 12.91
CA LYS A 96 1.39 -6.74 12.23
C LYS A 96 0.63 -7.05 10.95
N GLY A 97 1.35 -7.04 9.83
CA GLY A 97 0.79 -7.33 8.51
C GLY A 97 0.11 -8.69 8.45
N GLY A 98 -1.07 -8.75 7.84
CA GLY A 98 -1.89 -9.96 7.73
C GLY A 98 -2.60 -10.39 9.03
N ILE A 99 -2.42 -9.66 10.14
CA ILE A 99 -3.00 -10.02 11.44
C ILE A 99 -3.81 -8.86 12.03
N THR A 100 -3.22 -7.66 12.13
CA THR A 100 -3.91 -6.50 12.70
C THR A 100 -4.95 -5.97 11.73
N GLU A 101 -6.21 -5.90 12.17
CA GLU A 101 -7.29 -5.25 11.42
C GLU A 101 -7.12 -3.73 11.48
N LEU A 102 -6.97 -3.09 10.32
CA LEU A 102 -6.76 -1.64 10.24
C LEU A 102 -8.07 -0.86 10.21
N ALA A 103 -9.10 -1.45 9.62
CA ALA A 103 -10.41 -0.83 9.46
C ALA A 103 -11.49 -1.91 9.35
N LYS A 104 -12.74 -1.50 9.54
CA LYS A 104 -13.92 -2.27 9.18
C LYS A 104 -14.87 -1.43 8.34
N ARG A 105 -15.70 -2.10 7.55
CA ARG A 105 -16.76 -1.48 6.76
C ARG A 105 -18.06 -2.27 7.00
N PRO A 106 -19.22 -1.60 7.14
CA PRO A 106 -20.52 -2.26 7.29
C PRO A 106 -20.85 -3.20 6.12
#